data_AF-A0A0F9I8A3-F1
#
_entry.id   AF-A0A0F9I8A3-F1
#
_cell.length_a   1.000
_cell.length_b   1.000
_cell.length_c   1.000
_cell.angle_alpha   90.00
_cell.angle_beta   90.00
_cell.angle_gamma   90.00
#
_symmetry.space_group_name_H-M   'P 1'
#
loop_
_entity.id
_entity.type
_entity.pdbx_description
1 polymer ?
#
loop_
_entity_poly.entity_id
_entity_poly.type
_entity_poly.pdbx_seq_one_letter_code
_entity_poly.pdbx_strand_id
1 'polypeptide(L)' 'MASTLEDFKRREKHRLPRHVGLIIDGNRRWAKKRNLDTDFGHLVGYENLKKRLFDFFDAGIRYLS' A
#
# COMPACT_ATOMS: atom_id res chain seq x y z
N MET A 1 -30.01 -26.50 0.35
CA MET A 1 -29.60 -25.21 0.94
C MET A 1 -28.08 -25.17 0.90
N ALA A 2 -27.52 -24.49 -0.10
CA ALA A 2 -26.07 -24.39 -0.29
C ALA A 2 -25.43 -23.74 0.94
N SER A 3 -24.36 -24.35 1.40
CA SER A 3 -23.73 -24.12 2.69
C SER A 3 -23.04 -22.76 2.76
N THR A 4 -23.06 -22.22 3.98
CA THR A 4 -22.47 -21.00 4.52
C THR A 4 -21.03 -20.66 4.08
N LEU A 5 -20.31 -21.59 3.45
CA LEU A 5 -18.94 -21.41 2.97
C LEU A 5 -18.87 -20.75 1.58
N GLU A 6 -19.84 -21.03 0.70
CA GLU A 6 -19.95 -20.38 -0.62
C GLU A 6 -20.35 -18.90 -0.49
N ASP A 7 -21.23 -18.59 0.46
CA ASP A 7 -21.64 -17.22 0.76
C ASP A 7 -20.50 -16.38 1.36
N PHE A 8 -19.62 -16.99 2.15
CA PHE A 8 -18.44 -16.31 2.70
C PHE A 8 -17.42 -15.97 1.61
N LYS A 9 -17.17 -16.91 0.68
CA LYS A 9 -16.30 -16.67 -0.50
C LYS A 9 -16.85 -15.56 -1.41
N ARG A 10 -18.17 -15.39 -1.49
CA ARG A 10 -18.82 -14.34 -2.31
C ARG A 10 -18.73 -12.94 -1.69
N ARG A 11 -18.61 -12.81 -0.36
CA ARG A 11 -18.66 -11.50 0.34
C ARG A 11 -17.31 -10.78 0.48
N GLU A 12 -16.17 -11.45 0.29
CA GLU A 12 -14.85 -10.85 0.58
C GLU A 12 -14.25 -10.06 -0.60
N LYS A 13 -14.62 -10.38 -1.85
CA LYS A 13 -14.09 -9.67 -3.05
C LYS A 13 -14.66 -8.25 -3.24
N HIS A 14 -15.76 -7.92 -2.55
CA HIS A 14 -16.45 -6.62 -2.65
C HIS A 14 -16.18 -5.67 -1.49
N ARG A 15 -15.34 -6.05 -0.52
CA ARG A 15 -15.05 -5.22 0.67
C ARG A 15 -13.77 -4.40 0.55
N LEU A 16 -12.94 -4.68 -0.44
CA LEU A 16 -11.72 -3.91 -0.66
C LEU A 16 -12.05 -2.56 -1.33
N PRO A 17 -11.40 -1.47 -0.89
CA PRO A 17 -11.57 -0.18 -1.51
C PRO A 17 -11.12 -0.23 -2.98
N ARG A 18 -11.90 0.40 -3.86
CA ARG A 18 -11.49 0.53 -5.26
C ARG A 18 -10.26 1.41 -5.42
N HIS A 19 -10.10 2.40 -4.54
CA HIS A 19 -9.06 3.42 -4.58
C HIS A 19 -8.52 3.67 -3.17
N VAL A 20 -7.20 3.64 -3.01
CA VAL A 20 -6.48 3.99 -1.78
C VAL A 20 -5.57 5.18 -2.03
N GLY A 21 -5.57 6.17 -1.13
CA GLY A 21 -4.58 7.24 -1.09
C GLY A 21 -3.49 6.93 -0.07
N LEU A 22 -2.23 7.13 -0.45
CA LEU A 22 -1.04 6.86 0.36
C LEU A 22 -0.34 8.16 0.72
N ILE A 23 -0.18 8.43 2.02
CA ILE A 23 0.62 9.54 2.52
C ILE A 23 2.00 9.01 2.89
N ILE A 24 3.01 9.34 2.09
CA ILE A 24 4.40 8.90 2.33
C ILE A 24 5.13 9.94 3.17
N ASP A 25 4.85 9.91 4.47
CA ASP A 25 5.50 10.78 5.46
C ASP A 25 6.77 10.15 6.05
N GLY A 26 7.60 10.97 6.67
CA GLY A 26 8.73 10.52 7.49
C GLY A 26 10.07 10.46 6.75
N ASN A 27 10.11 10.64 5.43
CA ASN A 27 11.34 10.58 4.62
C ASN A 27 12.45 11.49 5.15
N ARG A 28 12.14 12.76 5.41
CA ARG A 28 13.10 13.74 5.97
C ARG A 28 13.53 13.37 7.39
N ARG A 29 12.60 12.86 8.21
CA ARG A 29 12.89 12.43 9.60
C ARG A 29 13.80 11.19 9.60
N TRP A 30 13.59 10.27 8.66
CA TRP A 30 14.40 9.08 8.47
C TRP A 30 15.84 9.42 8.07
N ALA A 31 16.03 10.37 7.14
CA ALA A 31 17.34 10.85 6.70
C ALA A 31 18.10 11.55 7.84
N LYS A 32 17.44 12.47 8.56
CA LYS A 32 18.03 13.17 9.72
C LYS A 32 18.52 12.21 10.80
N LYS A 33 17.75 11.16 11.13
CA LYS A 33 18.15 10.14 12.12
C LYS A 33 19.41 9.35 11.71
N ARG A 34 19.80 9.40 10.43
CA ARG A 34 20.97 8.70 9.88
C ARG A 34 22.09 9.65 9.47
N ASN A 35 21.96 10.93 9.80
CA ASN A 35 22.91 11.97 9.39
C ASN A 35 23.12 12.00 7.86
N LEU A 36 22.02 11.80 7.11
CA LEU A 36 21.99 11.85 5.64
C LEU A 36 21.21 13.07 5.16
N ASP A 37 21.49 13.50 3.93
CA ASP A 37 20.72 14.52 3.23
C ASP A 37 19.26 14.11 3.02
N THR A 38 18.36 15.10 2.95
CA THR A 38 16.93 14.85 2.78
C THR A 38 16.59 14.10 1.50
N ASP A 39 17.39 14.29 0.46
CA ASP A 39 17.18 13.68 -0.85
C ASP A 39 17.34 12.17 -0.79
N PHE A 40 18.27 11.67 0.04
CA PHE A 40 18.37 10.23 0.34
C PHE A 40 17.11 9.70 1.00
N GLY A 41 16.50 10.48 1.90
CA GLY A 41 15.21 10.12 2.50
C GLY A 41 14.09 10.01 1.46
N HIS A 42 14.04 10.94 0.51
CA HIS A 42 13.06 10.93 -0.58
C HIS A 42 13.27 9.73 -1.52
N LEU A 43 14.52 9.45 -1.91
CA LEU A 43 14.88 8.29 -2.73
C LEU A 43 14.47 6.98 -2.07
N VAL A 44 14.77 6.81 -0.78
CA VAL A 44 14.39 5.60 -0.01
C VAL A 44 12.87 5.49 0.13
N GLY A 45 12.17 6.60 0.32
CA GLY A 45 10.71 6.63 0.32
C GLY A 45 10.11 6.14 -1.00
N TYR A 46 10.65 6.60 -2.13
CA TYR A 46 10.26 6.16 -3.47
C TYR A 46 10.54 4.67 -3.69
N GLU A 47 11.74 4.19 -3.38
CA GLU A 47 12.11 2.78 -3.55
C GLU A 47 11.24 1.84 -2.71
N ASN A 48 10.88 2.26 -1.49
CA ASN A 48 9.96 1.50 -0.65
C ASN A 48 8.54 1.46 -1.23
N LEU A 49 8.02 2.59 -1.74
CA LEU A 49 6.73 2.63 -2.42
C LEU A 49 6.72 1.69 -3.63
N LYS A 50 7.73 1.81 -4.49
CA LYS A 50 7.86 1.03 -5.73
C LYS A 50 7.83 -0.47 -5.47
N LYS A 51 8.50 -0.93 -4.41
CA LYS A 51 8.52 -2.36 -4.01
C LYS A 51 7.16 -2.88 -3.54
N ARG A 52 6.32 -2.02 -2.99
CA ARG A 52 5.02 -2.39 -2.38
C ARG A 52 3.83 -2.10 -3.27
N LEU A 53 4.02 -1.31 -4.34
CA LEU A 53 2.95 -0.86 -5.22
C LEU A 53 2.14 -2.03 -5.80
N PHE A 54 2.82 -3.10 -6.22
CA PHE A 54 2.18 -4.28 -6.79
C PHE A 54 1.39 -5.09 -5.77
N ASP A 55 1.80 -5.10 -4.49
CA ASP A 55 1.07 -5.78 -3.42
C ASP A 55 -0.40 -5.30 -3.33
N PHE A 56 -0.66 -4.00 -3.57
CA PHE A 56 -2.02 -3.45 -3.57
C PHE A 56 -2.85 -3.94 -4.77
N PHE A 57 -2.23 -4.01 -5.95
CA PHE A 57 -2.91 -4.49 -7.16
C PHE A 57 -3.18 -6.00 -7.08
N ASP A 58 -2.23 -6.77 -6.56
CA ASP A 58 -2.38 -8.21 -6.31
C ASP A 58 -3.49 -8.49 -5.29
N ALA A 59 -3.65 -7.62 -4.30
CA ALA A 59 -4.78 -7.67 -3.37
C ALA A 59 -6.13 -7.33 -4.02
N GLY A 60 -6.15 -6.73 -5.21
CA GLY A 60 -7.39 -6.37 -5.95
C GLY A 60 -7.82 -4.91 -5.83
N ILE A 61 -6.98 -4.03 -5.27
CA ILE A 61 -7.19 -2.58 -5.29
C ILE A 61 -6.90 -2.08 -6.71
N ARG A 62 -7.76 -1.23 -7.27
CA ARG A 62 -7.67 -0.84 -8.69
C ARG A 62 -6.96 0.50 -8.92
N TYR A 63 -6.99 1.38 -7.93
CA TYR A 63 -6.43 2.72 -8.03
C TYR A 63 -5.61 3.05 -6.78
N LEU A 64 -4.49 3.73 -7.00
CA LEU A 64 -3.66 4.30 -5.94
C LEU A 64 -3.47 5.79 -6.22
N SER A 65 -3.45 6.59 -5.16
CA SER A 65 -3.04 8.01 -5.16
C SER A 65 -1.93 8.25 -4.17
#